data_AF-A0A8T4JFT6-F1
#
_entry.id   AF-A0A8T4JFT6-F1
#
_cell.length_a   1.000
_cell.length_b   1.000
_cell.length_c   1.000
_cell.angle_alpha   90.00
_cell.angle_beta   90.00
_cell.angle_gamma   90.00
#
_symmetry.space_group_name_H-M   'P 1'
#
loop_
_entity.id
_entity.type
_entity.pdbx_description
1 polymer ?
#
loop_
_entity_poly.entity_id
_entity_poly.type
_entity_poly.pdbx_seq_one_letter_code
_entity_poly.pdbx_strand_id
1 'polypeptide(L)'
;MNNVKIKKKYEKFKWFFTSGGVLVVGGKSDSGNEVLLKEYKKPGYVVTHTSSPGSPFCIIVKDNPSKKDIEETCVFCSCFS
;
A
#
# COMPACT_ATOMS: atom_id res chain seq x y z
N MET A 1 0.11 24.67 -22.84
CA MET A 1 0.56 23.40 -22.23
C MET A 1 -0.50 22.93 -21.25
N ASN A 2 -1.28 21.92 -21.62
CA ASN A 2 -2.31 21.36 -20.75
C ASN A 2 -1.63 20.48 -19.71
N ASN A 3 -1.45 21.00 -18.49
CA ASN A 3 -1.04 20.22 -17.32
C ASN A 3 -2.19 19.32 -16.88
N VAL A 4 -2.47 18.28 -17.65
CA VAL A 4 -3.27 17.16 -17.18
C VAL A 4 -2.42 16.48 -16.11
N LYS A 5 -2.67 16.78 -14.83
CA LYS A 5 -2.14 15.98 -13.72
C LYS A 5 -2.63 14.56 -13.95
N ILE A 6 -1.74 13.69 -14.45
CA ILE A 6 -1.99 12.26 -14.55
C ILE A 6 -2.16 11.77 -13.12
N LYS A 7 -3.41 11.65 -12.68
CA LYS A 7 -3.75 11.24 -11.33
C LYS A 7 -3.27 9.79 -11.17
N LYS A 8 -2.26 9.58 -10.34
CA LYS A 8 -1.69 8.25 -10.18
C LYS A 8 -2.71 7.37 -9.48
N LYS A 9 -2.93 6.15 -9.98
CA LYS A 9 -3.99 5.24 -9.49
C LYS A 9 -3.93 4.99 -7.98
N TYR A 10 -2.75 5.09 -7.37
CA TYR A 10 -2.56 4.88 -5.93
C TYR A 10 -3.13 6.01 -5.07
N GLU A 11 -3.36 7.21 -5.61
CA GLU A 11 -3.79 8.39 -4.85
C GLU A 11 -5.20 8.25 -4.25
N LYS A 12 -6.00 7.30 -4.75
CA LYS A 12 -7.30 6.96 -4.14
C LYS A 12 -7.17 6.16 -2.86
N PHE A 13 -6.03 5.50 -2.63
CA PHE A 13 -5.72 4.71 -1.45
C PHE A 13 -4.92 5.53 -0.43
N LYS A 14 -4.62 4.97 0.74
CA LYS A 14 -3.54 5.49 1.58
C LYS A 14 -2.23 5.09 0.90
N TRP A 15 -1.23 5.95 0.90
CA TRP A 15 0.04 5.63 0.26
C TRP A 15 1.19 6.41 0.88
N PHE A 16 2.37 5.84 0.80
CA PHE A 16 3.62 6.52 1.10
C PHE A 16 4.77 5.86 0.33
N PHE A 17 5.95 6.47 0.40
CA PHE A 17 7.18 5.86 -0.09
C PHE A 17 8.07 5.52 1.10
N THR A 18 8.61 4.31 1.13
CA THR A 18 9.63 3.92 2.11
C THR A 18 10.88 4.77 1.94
N SER A 19 11.77 4.74 2.93
CA SER A 19 13.09 5.38 2.82
C SER A 19 13.93 4.81 1.65
N GLY A 20 13.62 3.60 1.18
CA GLY A 20 14.19 3.00 -0.02
C GLY A 20 13.53 3.41 -1.34
N GLY A 21 12.59 4.36 -1.31
CA GLY A 21 11.86 4.82 -2.50
C GLY A 21 10.79 3.83 -2.99
N VAL A 22 10.37 2.89 -2.16
CA VAL A 22 9.40 1.86 -2.53
C VAL A 22 7.99 2.36 -2.27
N LEU A 23 7.11 2.24 -3.27
CA LEU A 23 5.71 2.60 -3.09
C LEU A 23 5.00 1.57 -2.21
N VAL A 24 4.30 2.05 -1.19
CA VAL A 24 3.40 1.26 -0.37
C VAL A 24 2.00 1.85 -0.48
N VAL A 25 1.00 0.99 -0.66
CA VAL A 25 -0.41 1.38 -0.81
C VAL A 25 -1.28 0.63 0.19
N GLY A 26 -2.13 1.34 0.91
CA GLY A 26 -2.99 0.83 1.96
C GLY A 26 -4.46 1.12 1.74
N GLY A 27 -5.33 0.17 2.06
CA GLY A 27 -6.78 0.36 1.93
C GLY A 27 -7.35 1.29 3.00
N LYS A 28 -8.54 1.85 2.71
CA LYS A 28 -9.24 2.80 3.60
C LYS A 28 -10.48 2.20 4.28
N SER A 29 -10.96 1.06 3.77
CA SER A 29 -12.17 0.35 4.18
C SER A 29 -12.12 -1.07 3.59
N ASP A 30 -13.00 -1.95 4.03
CA ASP A 30 -13.12 -3.31 3.47
C ASP A 30 -13.36 -3.30 1.95
N SER A 31 -14.27 -2.43 1.50
CA SER A 31 -14.51 -2.22 0.07
C SER A 31 -13.28 -1.67 -0.67
N GLY A 32 -12.51 -0.79 -0.03
CA GLY A 32 -11.25 -0.27 -0.58
C GLY A 32 -10.14 -1.32 -0.64
N ASN A 33 -10.10 -2.25 0.34
CA ASN A 33 -9.13 -3.35 0.39
C ASN A 33 -9.32 -4.30 -0.80
N GLU A 34 -10.56 -4.63 -1.16
CA GLU A 34 -10.84 -5.46 -2.33
C GLU A 34 -10.37 -4.81 -3.63
N VAL A 35 -10.66 -3.51 -3.82
CA VAL A 35 -10.22 -2.77 -5.01
C VAL A 35 -8.68 -2.66 -5.04
N LEU A 36 -8.05 -2.45 -3.89
CA LEU A 36 -6.60 -2.41 -3.77
C LEU A 36 -5.97 -3.74 -4.22
N LEU A 37 -6.48 -4.86 -3.70
CA LEU A 37 -6.01 -6.19 -4.09
C LEU A 37 -6.22 -6.43 -5.59
N LYS A 38 -7.39 -6.11 -6.14
CA LYS A 38 -7.65 -6.29 -7.58
C LYS A 38 -6.69 -5.48 -8.46
N GLU A 39 -6.30 -4.28 -8.04
CA GLU A 39 -5.46 -3.40 -8.86
C GLU A 39 -3.95 -3.58 -8.67
N TYR A 40 -3.52 -3.90 -7.45
CA TYR A 40 -2.10 -3.91 -7.08
C TYR A 40 -1.56 -5.29 -6.74
N LYS A 41 -2.41 -6.32 -6.55
CA LYS A 41 -1.92 -7.68 -6.32
C LYS A 41 -1.23 -8.20 -7.57
N LYS A 42 0.07 -8.39 -7.46
CA LYS A 42 0.91 -9.06 -8.45
C LYS A 42 1.72 -10.15 -7.77
N PRO A 43 2.09 -11.23 -8.48
CA PRO A 43 3.07 -12.20 -7.98
C PRO A 43 4.35 -11.47 -7.54
N GLY A 44 4.90 -11.85 -6.38
CA GLY A 44 6.11 -11.25 -5.80
C GLY A 44 5.86 -10.03 -4.90
N TYR A 45 4.68 -9.42 -4.93
CA TYR A 45 4.38 -8.29 -4.04
C TYR A 45 3.95 -8.78 -2.66
N VAL A 46 4.47 -8.13 -1.63
CA VAL A 46 4.16 -8.47 -0.23
C VAL A 46 2.89 -7.74 0.19
N VAL A 47 1.93 -8.50 0.71
CA VAL A 47 0.72 -7.98 1.34
C VAL A 47 0.86 -8.13 2.85
N THR A 48 0.64 -7.04 3.56
CA THR A 48 0.66 -6.95 5.02
C THR A 48 -0.73 -6.67 5.53
N HIS A 49 -1.09 -7.30 6.64
CA HIS A 49 -2.35 -7.09 7.34
C HIS A 49 -2.05 -6.96 8.83
N THR A 50 -2.81 -6.11 9.51
CA THR A 50 -2.75 -6.05 10.97
C THR A 50 -3.68 -7.12 11.54
N SER A 51 -3.36 -7.65 12.72
CA SER A 51 -4.09 -8.77 13.32
C SER A 51 -5.50 -8.42 13.83
N SER A 52 -5.89 -7.14 13.82
CA SER A 52 -7.18 -6.66 14.35
C SER A 52 -8.29 -6.69 13.28
N PRO A 53 -9.55 -7.02 13.65
CA PRO A 53 -10.69 -6.96 12.75
C PRO A 53 -10.92 -5.54 12.23
N GLY A 54 -11.11 -5.38 10.90
CA GLY A 54 -11.31 -4.08 10.25
C GLY A 54 -10.02 -3.30 9.98
N SER A 55 -8.84 -3.86 10.28
CA SER A 55 -7.57 -3.20 10.01
C SER A 55 -7.24 -3.11 8.52
N PRO A 56 -6.55 -2.04 8.10
CA PRO A 56 -6.17 -1.80 6.72
C PRO A 56 -5.21 -2.89 6.20
N PHE A 57 -5.36 -3.25 4.93
CA PHE A 57 -4.35 -4.01 4.19
C PHE A 57 -3.38 -3.05 3.54
N CYS A 58 -2.08 -3.33 3.64
CA CYS A 58 -1.04 -2.60 2.91
C CYS A 58 -0.29 -3.54 1.94
N ILE A 59 -0.05 -3.07 0.72
CA ILE A 59 0.71 -3.78 -0.32
C ILE A 59 1.99 -3.00 -0.61
N ILE A 60 3.11 -3.70 -0.54
CA ILE A 60 4.42 -3.19 -0.93
C ILE A 60 4.60 -3.44 -2.43
N VAL A 61 4.66 -2.37 -3.21
CA VAL A 61 4.73 -2.43 -4.69
C VAL A 61 6.18 -2.63 -5.13
N LYS A 62 6.76 -3.75 -4.73
CA LYS A 62 8.13 -4.17 -5.06
C LYS A 62 8.26 -5.67 -4.94
N ASP A 63 9.02 -6.25 -5.86
CA ASP A 63 9.45 -7.64 -5.77
C ASP A 63 10.62 -7.75 -4.78
N ASN A 64 10.57 -8.76 -3.91
CA ASN A 64 11.53 -9.00 -2.84
C ASN A 64 11.89 -7.72 -2.03
N PRO A 65 10.92 -7.14 -1.28
CA PRO A 65 11.16 -5.93 -0.49
C PRO A 65 12.20 -6.18 0.61
N SER A 66 12.95 -5.14 0.95
CA SER A 66 13.93 -5.25 2.03
C SER A 66 13.23 -5.37 3.38
N LYS A 67 13.93 -5.90 4.38
CA LYS A 67 13.41 -5.95 5.75
C LYS A 67 12.96 -4.57 6.24
N LYS A 68 13.70 -3.52 5.89
CA LYS A 68 13.37 -2.13 6.23
C LYS A 68 12.08 -1.65 5.56
N ASP A 69 11.87 -2.00 4.28
CA ASP A 69 10.62 -1.68 3.58
C ASP A 69 9.40 -2.31 4.29
N ILE A 70 9.57 -3.55 4.78
CA ILE A 70 8.54 -4.27 5.53
C ILE A 70 8.29 -3.61 6.88
N GLU A 71 9.35 -3.30 7.65
CA GLU A 71 9.24 -2.65 8.96
C GLU A 71 8.51 -1.29 8.86
N GLU A 72 8.90 -0.44 7.91
CA GLU A 72 8.24 0.85 7.68
C GLU A 72 6.78 0.67 7.25
N THR A 73 6.49 -0.36 6.44
CA THR A 73 5.12 -0.72 6.05
C THR A 73 4.28 -1.14 7.26
N CYS A 74 4.84 -1.95 8.16
CA CYS A 74 4.14 -2.39 9.38
C CYS A 74 3.83 -1.19 10.30
N VAL A 75 4.77 -0.27 10.49
CA VAL A 75 4.54 0.97 11.25
C VAL A 75 3.41 1.78 10.62
N PHE A 76 3.45 1.99 9.30
CA PHE A 76 2.40 2.68 8.57
C PHE A 76 1.03 2.00 8.73
N CYS A 77 0.98 0.68 8.58
CA CYS A 77 -0.25 -0.11 8.72
C CYS A 77 -0.85 0.01 10.14
N SER A 78 0.03 0.03 11.15
CA SER A 78 -0.34 0.15 12.58
C SER A 78 -0.93 1.52 12.92
N CYS A 79 -0.46 2.60 12.28
CA CYS A 79 -1.01 3.95 12.48
C CYS A 79 -2.47 4.10 12.01
N PHE A 80 -2.99 3.14 11.27
CA PHE A 80 -4.32 3.18 10.69
C PHE A 80 -5.21 2.01 11.11
N SER A 81 -4.75 1.21 12.09
CA SER A 81 -5.46 0.07 12.68
C SER A 81 -6.12 0.44 14.00
#